data_AF-A0AAI9E8F9-F1
#
_entry.id   AF-A0AAI9E8F9-F1
#
_cell.length_a   1.000
_cell.length_b   1.000
_cell.length_c   1.000
_cell.angle_alpha   90.00
_cell.angle_beta   90.00
_cell.angle_gamma   90.00
#
_symmetry.space_group_name_H-M   'P 1'
#
loop_
_entity.id
_entity.type
_entity.pdbx_description
1 polymer ?
#
loop_
_entity_poly.entity_id
_entity_poly.type
_entity_poly.pdbx_seq_one_letter_code
_entity_poly.pdbx_strand_id
1 'polypeptide(L)'
;MALLADRRRLTAPPGGTAPPVFGVPPDTHISRPTRTRKADEHRKIFLRTGVVPSASGSAYYEIQPQSSTSGDETFLMPSASNLKVSCTVHGPRPLPRNAAFCPNLLLTTNVKFAPFATRQRRGYIRDATERDLSVHLETALRGVVIGERFPKSGCEVVITVLEGEEHGWWGESQECGGGNAGSGWGMMSVLAGCITVASAALADAGIDCVDLISGGVAALVGDDVVLDPSPPEHNLRAACVIGYLQSRDEITEMWMKGESGSQTEALVDGAVRAAVLTRTVLAEAVKEATEAKLAVLQEAKNQAPTRGKANEKDAIMIG
;
A
#
# COMPACT_ATOMS: atom_id res chain seq x y z
N MET A 1 -33.91 8.80 17.95
CA MET A 1 -33.60 7.73 16.98
C MET A 1 -32.43 6.93 17.53
N ALA A 2 -32.66 5.72 18.03
CA ALA A 2 -31.59 4.84 18.48
C ALA A 2 -30.76 4.43 17.25
N LEU A 3 -29.55 4.97 17.12
CA LEU A 3 -28.56 4.49 16.16
C LEU A 3 -28.42 2.98 16.38
N LEU A 4 -28.63 2.20 15.31
CA LEU A 4 -28.46 0.75 15.29
C LEU A 4 -27.05 0.39 15.82
N ALA A 5 -26.96 0.12 17.11
CA ALA A 5 -25.72 -0.27 17.76
C ALA A 5 -25.35 -1.68 17.29
N ASP A 6 -24.11 -1.85 16.81
CA ASP A 6 -23.59 -3.15 16.39
C ASP A 6 -23.58 -4.11 17.59
N ARG A 7 -24.52 -5.05 17.61
CA ARG A 7 -24.68 -6.05 18.69
C ARG A 7 -23.58 -7.12 18.69
N ARG A 8 -22.74 -7.17 17.65
CA ARG A 8 -21.65 -8.15 17.54
C ARG A 8 -20.36 -7.70 18.22
N ARG A 9 -20.34 -6.47 18.78
CA ARG A 9 -19.15 -5.83 19.32
C ARG A 9 -19.43 -5.08 20.60
N LEU A 10 -18.35 -4.76 21.31
CA LEU A 10 -18.39 -3.81 22.42
C LEU A 10 -18.81 -2.45 21.90
N THR A 11 -19.98 -1.99 22.34
CA THR A 11 -20.52 -0.68 21.98
C THR A 11 -19.74 0.40 22.72
N ALA A 12 -19.00 1.22 21.97
CA ALA A 12 -18.40 2.43 22.51
C ALA A 12 -19.50 3.41 22.97
N PRO A 13 -19.19 4.35 23.89
CA PRO A 13 -20.09 5.45 24.18
C PRO A 13 -20.48 6.17 22.88
N PRO A 14 -21.67 6.79 22.82
CA PRO A 14 -22.19 7.43 21.60
C PRO A 14 -21.38 8.67 21.17
N GLY A 15 -20.49 9.16 22.03
CA GLY A 15 -19.52 10.21 21.69
C GLY A 15 -18.43 9.66 20.78
N GLY A 16 -18.17 10.35 19.66
CA GLY A 16 -17.03 10.04 18.79
C GLY A 16 -15.71 10.10 19.56
N THR A 17 -14.70 9.38 19.10
CA THR A 17 -13.35 9.45 19.65
C THR A 17 -12.62 10.64 19.03
N ALA A 18 -12.45 11.72 19.80
CA ALA A 18 -11.56 12.81 19.45
C ALA A 18 -10.15 12.55 20.02
N PRO A 19 -9.08 12.92 19.30
CA PRO A 19 -7.73 12.88 19.86
C PRO A 19 -7.61 13.88 21.03
N PRO A 20 -6.79 13.59 22.06
CA PRO A 20 -6.52 14.56 23.10
C PRO A 20 -5.86 15.81 22.49
N VAL A 21 -6.34 16.99 22.86
CA VAL A 21 -5.73 18.27 22.49
C VAL A 21 -4.82 18.67 23.64
N PHE A 22 -3.52 18.75 23.36
CA PHE A 22 -2.53 19.21 24.33
C PHE A 22 -2.43 20.73 24.27
N GLY A 23 -2.43 21.38 25.44
CA GLY A 23 -2.19 22.81 25.54
C GLY A 23 -0.74 23.12 25.19
N VAL A 24 -0.55 24.09 24.31
CA VAL A 24 0.77 24.58 23.89
C VAL A 24 1.10 25.81 24.75
N PRO A 25 2.31 25.90 25.35
CA PRO A 25 2.70 27.11 26.09
C PRO A 25 2.78 28.32 25.15
N PRO A 26 2.36 29.52 25.60
CA PRO A 26 2.20 30.70 24.74
C PRO A 26 3.49 31.18 24.06
N ASP A 27 4.66 30.81 24.58
CA ASP A 27 5.98 31.22 24.07
C ASP A 27 6.53 30.27 22.99
N THR A 28 5.78 29.23 22.61
CA THR A 28 6.27 28.22 21.64
C THR A 28 5.77 28.49 20.24
N HIS A 29 6.71 28.76 19.33
CA HIS A 29 6.43 28.91 17.90
C HIS A 29 6.47 27.56 17.21
N ILE A 30 5.30 26.96 16.97
CA ILE A 30 5.17 25.73 16.18
C ILE A 30 5.30 26.09 14.70
N SER A 31 6.48 25.85 14.12
CA SER A 31 6.71 26.01 12.68
C SER A 31 6.43 24.71 11.93
N ARG A 32 6.09 24.82 10.65
CA ARG A 32 5.89 23.66 9.76
C ARG A 32 7.24 23.00 9.46
N PRO A 33 7.32 21.66 9.42
CA PRO A 33 8.54 20.95 9.06
C PRO A 33 8.87 21.28 7.61
N THR A 34 10.15 21.52 7.36
CA THR A 34 10.66 21.79 6.02
C THR A 34 11.28 20.53 5.45
N ARG A 35 11.12 20.33 4.14
CA ARG A 35 11.70 19.20 3.41
C ARG A 35 13.23 19.28 3.48
N THR A 36 13.88 18.21 3.95
CA THR A 36 15.35 18.14 4.08
C THR A 36 16.04 17.59 2.82
N ARG A 37 15.27 16.94 1.93
CA ARG A 37 15.74 16.30 0.68
C ARG A 37 15.42 17.15 -0.56
N LYS A 38 16.05 16.81 -1.69
CA LYS A 38 15.78 17.48 -2.99
C LYS A 38 14.37 17.19 -3.50
N ALA A 39 13.86 18.04 -4.39
CA ALA A 39 12.53 17.88 -4.99
C ALA A 39 12.40 16.58 -5.83
N ASP A 40 13.48 16.15 -6.48
CA ASP A 40 13.53 14.95 -7.33
C ASP A 40 13.83 13.63 -6.57
N GLU A 41 13.90 13.64 -5.24
CA GLU A 41 14.28 12.46 -4.45
C GLU A 41 13.08 11.88 -3.66
N HIS A 42 12.86 10.57 -3.74
CA HIS A 42 11.82 9.86 -2.97
C HIS A 42 12.33 9.45 -1.58
N ARG A 43 11.42 9.16 -0.64
CA ARG A 43 11.81 8.68 0.70
C ARG A 43 12.39 7.27 0.63
N LYS A 44 13.20 6.91 1.63
CA LYS A 44 13.72 5.55 1.75
C LYS A 44 12.57 4.58 1.97
N ILE A 45 12.44 3.64 1.04
CA ILE A 45 11.44 2.58 1.05
C ILE A 45 12.07 1.33 1.63
N PHE A 46 11.37 0.69 2.56
CA PHE A 46 11.64 -0.65 3.01
C PHE A 46 10.53 -1.57 2.52
N LEU A 47 10.88 -2.57 1.72
CA LEU A 47 9.93 -3.54 1.19
C LEU A 47 10.43 -4.94 1.50
N ARG A 48 9.58 -5.77 2.10
CA ARG A 48 9.88 -7.18 2.38
C ARG A 48 8.70 -8.06 1.99
N THR A 49 8.96 -9.09 1.19
CA THR A 49 7.97 -10.10 0.82
C THR A 49 8.01 -11.30 1.78
N GLY A 50 6.98 -12.14 1.76
CA GLY A 50 6.92 -13.38 2.56
C GLY A 50 6.78 -13.18 4.07
N VAL A 51 6.20 -12.06 4.53
CA VAL A 51 6.06 -11.74 5.96
C VAL A 51 4.98 -12.58 6.67
N VAL A 52 3.88 -12.90 5.98
CA VAL A 52 2.75 -13.65 6.53
C VAL A 52 2.70 -15.04 5.88
N PRO A 53 3.16 -16.10 6.58
CA PRO A 53 3.24 -17.45 6.02
C PRO A 53 1.87 -18.12 5.82
N SER A 54 0.82 -17.61 6.48
CA SER A 54 -0.55 -18.15 6.31
C SER A 54 -1.21 -17.71 4.99
N ALA A 55 -0.69 -16.67 4.34
CA ALA A 55 -1.20 -16.19 3.05
C ALA A 55 -0.44 -16.89 1.90
N SER A 56 -1.05 -16.96 0.71
CA SER A 56 -0.37 -17.52 -0.46
C SER A 56 0.84 -16.66 -0.86
N GLY A 57 0.67 -15.34 -0.75
CA GLY A 57 1.76 -14.39 -0.83
C GLY A 57 1.51 -13.23 0.12
N SER A 58 2.57 -12.57 0.53
CA SER A 58 2.50 -11.45 1.46
C SER A 58 3.63 -10.47 1.23
N ALA A 59 3.39 -9.21 1.58
CA ALA A 59 4.44 -8.20 1.56
C ALA A 59 4.15 -7.12 2.59
N TYR A 60 5.23 -6.52 3.07
CA TYR A 60 5.24 -5.39 4.00
C TYR A 60 6.02 -4.26 3.36
N TYR A 61 5.43 -3.06 3.40
CA TYR A 61 6.00 -1.85 2.84
C TYR A 61 6.00 -0.76 3.91
N GLU A 62 7.14 -0.10 4.04
CA GLU A 62 7.35 0.97 4.98
C GLU A 62 8.10 2.14 4.33
N ILE A 63 7.62 3.34 4.60
CA ILE A 63 8.34 4.57 4.33
C ILE A 63 8.85 5.10 5.66
N GLN A 64 10.17 5.20 5.79
CA GLN A 64 10.80 5.66 7.03
C GLN A 64 10.49 7.15 7.28
N PRO A 65 10.14 7.53 8.52
CA PRO A 65 9.99 8.93 8.89
C PRO A 65 11.35 9.63 8.75
N GLN A 66 11.34 10.82 8.16
CA GLN A 66 12.55 11.64 8.09
C GLN A 66 12.80 12.29 9.45
N SER A 67 14.02 12.17 9.97
CA SER A 67 14.43 12.93 11.15
C SER A 67 14.51 14.41 10.76
N SER A 68 13.57 15.23 11.21
CA SER A 68 13.65 16.68 11.07
C SER A 68 14.85 17.21 11.86
N THR A 69 15.74 17.94 11.19
CA THR A 69 17.00 18.48 11.74
C THR A 69 16.80 19.78 12.55
N SER A 70 15.58 20.02 13.04
CA SER A 70 15.29 21.12 13.97
C SER A 70 15.31 20.56 15.39
N GLY A 71 16.44 20.76 16.08
CA GLY A 71 16.75 20.25 17.42
C GLY A 71 15.94 20.84 18.57
N ASP A 72 14.62 20.91 18.44
CA ASP A 72 13.71 21.11 19.57
C ASP A 72 13.15 19.74 20.00
N GLU A 73 14.02 18.94 20.61
CA GLU A 73 13.72 17.65 21.30
C GLU A 73 12.75 17.83 22.50
N THR A 74 12.22 19.03 22.71
CA THR A 74 11.33 19.38 23.82
C THR A 74 9.89 18.91 23.60
N PHE A 75 9.51 18.58 22.35
CA PHE A 75 8.16 18.12 22.01
C PHE A 75 8.16 16.78 21.27
N LEU A 76 7.41 15.81 21.81
CA LEU A 76 7.08 14.53 21.17
C LEU A 76 6.04 14.71 20.05
N MET A 77 6.25 15.66 19.14
CA MET A 77 5.37 15.88 18.01
C MET A 77 5.81 15.00 16.83
N PRO A 78 4.92 14.19 16.25
CA PRO A 78 5.24 13.42 15.04
C PRO A 78 5.47 14.40 13.89
N SER A 79 6.73 14.74 13.65
CA SER A 79 7.16 15.76 12.68
C SER A 79 7.24 15.24 11.24
N ALA A 80 7.16 13.92 11.03
CA ALA A 80 7.41 13.31 9.73
C ALA A 80 6.31 12.34 9.30
N SER A 81 6.05 12.31 8.00
CA SER A 81 5.13 11.37 7.38
C SER A 81 5.75 9.97 7.33
N ASN A 82 5.01 9.02 7.86
CA ASN A 82 5.32 7.60 7.86
C ASN A 82 4.15 6.82 7.26
N LEU A 83 4.50 5.76 6.53
CA LEU A 83 3.54 4.89 5.89
C LEU A 83 3.95 3.45 6.16
N LYS A 84 3.05 2.66 6.74
CA LYS A 84 3.25 1.22 6.96
C LYS A 84 2.05 0.46 6.47
N VAL A 85 2.29 -0.41 5.50
CA VAL A 85 1.25 -1.15 4.80
C VAL A 85 1.62 -2.63 4.77
N SER A 86 0.67 -3.47 5.16
CA SER A 86 0.78 -4.92 5.06
C SER A 86 -0.22 -5.42 4.03
N CYS A 87 0.25 -6.25 3.09
CA CYS A 87 -0.57 -6.87 2.06
C CYS A 87 -0.51 -8.39 2.18
N THR A 88 -1.67 -9.02 2.03
CA THR A 88 -1.82 -10.47 1.97
C THR A 88 -2.64 -10.84 0.74
N VAL A 89 -2.15 -11.80 -0.02
CA VAL A 89 -2.82 -12.33 -1.21
C VAL A 89 -3.32 -13.73 -0.89
N HIS A 90 -4.62 -13.92 -1.13
CA HIS A 90 -5.32 -15.18 -0.97
C HIS A 90 -5.80 -15.67 -2.32
N GLY A 91 -5.03 -16.56 -2.94
CA GLY A 91 -5.40 -17.08 -4.24
C GLY A 91 -4.36 -18.06 -4.79
N PRO A 92 -4.67 -18.69 -5.93
CA PRO A 92 -5.99 -18.77 -6.57
C PRO A 92 -6.89 -19.79 -5.83
N ARG A 93 -8.07 -19.35 -5.37
CA ARG A 93 -9.07 -20.22 -4.72
C ARG A 93 -10.20 -20.53 -5.71
N PRO A 94 -10.77 -21.75 -5.73
CA PRO A 94 -11.92 -22.03 -6.56
C PRO A 94 -13.10 -21.14 -6.14
N LEU A 95 -13.84 -20.63 -7.12
CA LEU A 95 -15.03 -19.82 -6.84
C LEU A 95 -16.08 -20.65 -6.06
N PRO A 96 -16.88 -20.01 -5.18
CA PRO A 96 -17.95 -20.69 -4.47
C PRO A 96 -18.95 -21.28 -5.46
N ARG A 97 -19.60 -22.40 -5.10
CA ARG A 97 -20.51 -23.15 -5.99
C ARG A 97 -21.66 -22.34 -6.60
N ASN A 98 -22.02 -21.22 -5.97
CA ASN A 98 -23.11 -20.35 -6.39
C ASN A 98 -22.66 -19.22 -7.34
N ALA A 99 -21.36 -19.07 -7.59
CA ALA A 99 -20.85 -18.04 -8.49
C ALA A 99 -21.07 -18.43 -9.96
N ALA A 100 -21.35 -17.43 -10.79
CA ALA A 100 -21.42 -17.61 -12.24
C ALA A 100 -20.06 -18.05 -12.80
N PHE A 101 -20.10 -18.70 -13.96
CA PHE A 101 -18.88 -19.07 -14.66
C PHE A 101 -18.13 -17.82 -15.13
N CYS A 102 -16.86 -17.72 -14.74
CA CYS A 102 -15.94 -16.69 -15.21
C CYS A 102 -14.79 -17.35 -15.97
N PRO A 103 -14.54 -16.97 -17.25
CA PRO A 103 -13.37 -17.45 -17.99
C PRO A 103 -12.06 -16.86 -17.45
N ASN A 104 -12.13 -15.70 -16.82
CA ASN A 104 -10.98 -14.99 -16.25
C ASN A 104 -10.96 -15.11 -14.73
N LEU A 105 -9.78 -14.95 -14.13
CA LEU A 105 -9.58 -14.81 -12.69
C LEU A 105 -10.41 -13.64 -12.15
N LEU A 106 -11.22 -13.91 -11.13
CA LEU A 106 -11.96 -12.87 -10.42
C LEU A 106 -11.05 -12.26 -9.35
N LEU A 107 -10.55 -11.06 -9.59
CA LEU A 107 -9.74 -10.30 -8.64
C LEU A 107 -10.63 -9.45 -7.73
N THR A 108 -10.52 -9.62 -6.41
CA THR A 108 -11.15 -8.72 -5.44
C THR A 108 -10.11 -8.07 -4.56
N THR A 109 -10.18 -6.76 -4.41
CA THR A 109 -9.25 -5.98 -3.61
C THR A 109 -9.98 -5.41 -2.40
N ASN A 110 -9.34 -5.48 -1.24
CA ASN A 110 -9.91 -5.00 0.01
C ASN A 110 -8.86 -4.18 0.75
N VAL A 111 -9.00 -2.85 0.70
CA VAL A 111 -8.18 -1.93 1.49
C VAL A 111 -8.91 -1.62 2.79
N LYS A 112 -8.21 -1.77 3.92
CA LYS A 112 -8.71 -1.42 5.24
C LYS A 112 -7.66 -0.65 6.04
N PHE A 113 -8.04 0.48 6.62
CA PHE A 113 -7.22 1.15 7.62
C PHE A 113 -7.41 0.49 8.99
N ALA A 114 -6.31 0.26 9.70
CA ALA A 114 -6.39 -0.06 11.12
C ALA A 114 -7.06 1.11 11.87
N PRO A 115 -7.84 0.86 12.93
CA PRO A 115 -8.51 1.93 13.67
C PRO A 115 -7.58 3.02 14.20
N PHE A 116 -6.30 2.69 14.42
CA PHE A 116 -5.26 3.59 14.90
C PHE A 116 -4.35 4.14 13.79
N ALA A 117 -4.61 3.84 12.52
CA ALA A 117 -3.73 4.20 11.41
C ALA A 117 -3.70 5.71 11.11
N THR A 118 -4.73 6.45 11.51
CA THR A 118 -4.86 7.90 11.33
C THR A 118 -5.09 8.58 12.67
N ARG A 119 -4.81 9.89 12.79
CA ARG A 119 -5.05 10.67 14.03
C ARG A 119 -6.48 10.55 14.52
N GLN A 120 -7.43 10.63 13.59
CA GLN A 120 -8.82 10.31 13.87
C GLN A 120 -9.02 8.81 13.79
N ARG A 121 -9.51 8.22 14.88
CA ARG A 121 -9.78 6.79 14.94
C ARG A 121 -10.90 6.43 13.97
N ARG A 122 -10.62 5.49 13.07
CA ARG A 122 -11.59 5.01 12.08
C ARG A 122 -12.45 3.86 12.62
N GLY A 123 -13.62 3.69 12.01
CA GLY A 123 -14.52 2.59 12.29
C GLY A 123 -13.96 1.25 11.80
N TYR A 124 -14.44 0.16 12.39
CA TYR A 124 -14.11 -1.18 11.88
C TYR A 124 -14.77 -1.46 10.53
N ILE A 125 -16.00 -0.98 10.35
CA ILE A 125 -16.72 -1.10 9.08
C ILE A 125 -15.94 -0.32 8.02
N ARG A 126 -16.00 -0.78 6.77
CA ARG A 126 -15.31 -0.08 5.68
C ARG A 126 -15.91 1.30 5.43
N ASP A 127 -15.04 2.30 5.39
CA ASP A 127 -15.41 3.68 5.05
C ASP A 127 -15.60 3.83 3.54
N ALA A 128 -16.25 4.91 3.09
CA ALA A 128 -16.39 5.19 1.66
C ALA A 128 -15.03 5.36 0.98
N THR A 129 -14.11 6.09 1.62
CA THR A 129 -12.74 6.33 1.11
C THR A 129 -11.93 5.04 0.96
N GLU A 130 -12.13 4.06 1.85
CA GLU A 130 -11.51 2.73 1.74
C GLU A 130 -12.05 1.93 0.55
N ARG A 131 -13.35 2.06 0.26
CA ARG A 131 -13.95 1.44 -0.92
C ARG A 131 -13.40 2.06 -2.20
N ASP A 132 -13.27 3.39 -2.24
CA ASP A 132 -12.71 4.09 -3.40
C ASP A 132 -11.27 3.65 -3.68
N LEU A 133 -10.42 3.58 -2.64
CA LEU A 133 -9.06 3.04 -2.76
C LEU A 133 -9.03 1.58 -3.22
N SER A 134 -10.00 0.77 -2.79
CA SER A 134 -10.11 -0.62 -3.21
C SER A 134 -10.40 -0.70 -4.72
N VAL A 135 -11.31 0.13 -5.23
CA VAL A 135 -11.65 0.20 -6.66
C VAL A 135 -10.43 0.64 -7.48
N HIS A 136 -9.72 1.71 -7.07
CA HIS A 136 -8.50 2.16 -7.74
C HIS A 136 -7.40 1.09 -7.76
N LEU A 137 -7.29 0.29 -6.70
CA LEU A 137 -6.33 -0.80 -6.65
C LEU A 137 -6.76 -1.97 -7.54
N GLU A 138 -8.06 -2.24 -7.63
CA GLU A 138 -8.61 -3.26 -8.52
C GLU A 138 -8.36 -2.92 -9.99
N THR A 139 -8.57 -1.65 -10.37
CA THR A 139 -8.30 -1.17 -11.74
C THR A 139 -6.82 -1.23 -12.06
N ALA A 140 -5.94 -0.80 -11.14
CA ALA A 140 -4.49 -0.90 -11.30
C ALA A 140 -4.01 -2.35 -11.52
N LEU A 141 -4.51 -3.30 -10.72
CA LEU A 141 -4.07 -4.71 -10.80
C LEU A 141 -4.72 -5.49 -11.95
N ARG A 142 -5.91 -5.09 -12.42
CA ARG A 142 -6.61 -5.77 -13.51
C ARG A 142 -5.80 -5.78 -14.81
N GLY A 143 -5.03 -4.72 -15.09
CA GLY A 143 -4.14 -4.66 -16.26
C GLY A 143 -2.85 -5.49 -16.13
N VAL A 144 -2.51 -5.93 -14.91
CA VAL A 144 -1.24 -6.59 -14.59
C VAL A 144 -1.38 -8.11 -14.56
N VAL A 145 -2.50 -8.62 -14.03
CA VAL A 145 -2.70 -10.06 -13.81
C VAL A 145 -3.21 -10.75 -15.07
N ILE A 146 -2.59 -11.87 -15.45
CA ILE A 146 -3.02 -12.68 -16.61
C ILE A 146 -4.19 -13.58 -16.18
N GLY A 147 -5.39 -13.02 -16.16
CA GLY A 147 -6.59 -13.71 -15.65
C GLY A 147 -7.01 -14.96 -16.43
N GLU A 148 -6.64 -15.07 -17.71
CA GLU A 148 -7.01 -16.21 -18.59
C GLU A 148 -6.37 -17.53 -18.16
N ARG A 149 -5.26 -17.49 -17.41
CA ARG A 149 -4.56 -18.70 -16.94
C ARG A 149 -5.29 -19.41 -15.79
N PHE A 150 -6.17 -18.71 -15.09
CA PHE A 150 -6.86 -19.21 -13.91
C PHE A 150 -8.39 -19.10 -14.05
N PRO A 151 -9.01 -19.89 -14.96
CA PRO A 151 -10.46 -19.91 -15.09
C PRO A 151 -11.13 -20.43 -13.81
N LYS A 152 -12.35 -19.97 -13.52
CA LYS A 152 -13.15 -20.37 -12.34
C LYS A 152 -12.44 -20.16 -10.99
N SER A 153 -11.42 -19.31 -10.95
CA SER A 153 -10.64 -19.02 -9.75
C SER A 153 -10.89 -17.58 -9.30
N GLY A 154 -10.82 -17.37 -8.00
CA GLY A 154 -10.82 -16.06 -7.37
C GLY A 154 -9.48 -15.80 -6.70
N CYS A 155 -9.02 -14.56 -6.77
CA CYS A 155 -7.87 -14.07 -6.03
C CYS A 155 -8.30 -12.84 -5.22
N GLU A 156 -8.07 -12.89 -3.92
CA GLU A 156 -8.38 -11.79 -3.02
C GLU A 156 -7.10 -11.14 -2.52
N VAL A 157 -6.94 -9.85 -2.77
CA VAL A 157 -5.83 -9.03 -2.27
C VAL A 157 -6.36 -8.19 -1.12
N VAL A 158 -5.90 -8.49 0.08
CA VAL A 158 -6.31 -7.78 1.30
C VAL A 158 -5.13 -6.94 1.78
N ILE A 159 -5.34 -5.63 1.88
CA ILE A 159 -4.36 -4.67 2.33
C ILE A 159 -4.84 -4.05 3.63
N THR A 160 -3.98 -4.13 4.65
CA THR A 160 -4.18 -3.48 5.94
C THR A 160 -3.16 -2.37 6.07
N VAL A 161 -3.64 -1.13 6.11
CA VAL A 161 -2.82 0.05 6.40
C VAL A 161 -2.66 0.13 7.93
N LEU A 162 -1.44 -0.08 8.41
CA LEU A 162 -1.12 -0.02 9.83
C LEU A 162 -0.94 1.42 10.29
N GLU A 163 -0.26 2.21 9.47
CA GLU A 163 0.05 3.62 9.71
C GLU A 163 -0.09 4.33 8.37
N GLY A 164 -1.01 5.29 8.28
CA GLY A 164 -1.33 5.97 7.03
C GLY A 164 -0.92 7.44 7.08
N GLU A 165 -0.42 7.94 5.96
CA GLU A 165 -0.09 9.36 5.84
C GLU A 165 -1.35 10.22 5.86
N GLU A 166 -1.35 11.23 6.74
CA GLU A 166 -2.48 12.12 6.93
C GLU A 166 -2.36 13.43 6.14
N HIS A 167 -3.48 14.15 6.03
CA HIS A 167 -3.72 15.19 5.04
C HIS A 167 -3.19 16.59 5.37
N GLY A 168 -2.59 16.82 6.55
CA GLY A 168 -2.15 18.17 6.93
C GLY A 168 -1.25 18.25 8.15
N TRP A 169 -0.63 19.42 8.30
CA TRP A 169 0.20 19.76 9.46
C TRP A 169 -0.67 19.95 10.72
N TRP A 170 -0.19 19.47 11.86
CA TRP A 170 -0.96 19.51 13.11
C TRP A 170 -1.27 20.94 13.58
N GLY A 171 -0.40 21.91 13.29
CA GLY A 171 -0.55 23.31 13.69
C GLY A 171 -1.64 24.09 12.96
N GLU A 172 -2.05 23.67 11.77
CA GLU A 172 -3.10 24.35 10.98
C GLU A 172 -4.52 23.98 11.44
N SER A 173 -4.64 22.99 12.34
CA SER A 173 -5.94 22.47 12.81
C SER A 173 -6.69 23.39 13.79
N GLN A 174 -6.10 24.53 14.20
CA GLN A 174 -6.74 25.48 15.12
C GLN A 174 -7.54 26.58 14.40
N GLU A 175 -7.27 26.88 13.13
CA GLU A 175 -7.94 27.96 12.39
C GLU A 175 -9.06 27.46 11.44
N CYS A 176 -9.02 26.19 11.08
CA CYS A 176 -10.00 25.56 10.19
C CYS A 176 -10.97 24.70 11.00
N GLY A 177 -12.11 25.28 11.37
CA GLY A 177 -13.19 24.59 12.10
C GLY A 177 -13.46 23.18 11.56
N GLY A 178 -13.70 22.25 12.49
CA GLY A 178 -13.83 20.79 12.30
C GLY A 178 -14.83 20.36 11.23
N GLY A 179 -14.42 20.49 9.99
CA GLY A 179 -15.00 19.85 8.83
C GLY A 179 -14.07 18.76 8.35
N ASN A 180 -14.65 17.69 7.85
CA ASN A 180 -14.03 16.56 7.15
C ASN A 180 -13.33 16.98 5.82
N ALA A 181 -12.78 18.19 5.76
CA ALA A 181 -12.34 18.93 4.58
C ALA A 181 -10.81 19.06 4.52
N GLY A 182 -10.06 18.21 5.23
CA GLY A 182 -8.65 17.98 4.94
C GLY A 182 -8.56 17.24 3.60
N SER A 183 -7.92 17.85 2.61
CA SER A 183 -8.04 17.56 1.17
C SER A 183 -7.48 16.19 0.69
N GLY A 184 -7.61 15.10 1.46
CA GLY A 184 -7.42 13.74 0.93
C GLY A 184 -6.01 13.42 0.40
N TRP A 185 -5.04 14.34 0.49
CA TRP A 185 -3.73 14.24 -0.15
C TRP A 185 -2.93 13.01 0.31
N GLY A 186 -2.84 12.76 1.62
CA GLY A 186 -2.22 11.55 2.16
C GLY A 186 -2.77 10.21 1.62
N MET A 187 -4.04 10.14 1.15
CA MET A 187 -4.58 8.90 0.55
C MET A 187 -3.88 8.55 -0.77
N MET A 188 -3.30 9.53 -1.45
CA MET A 188 -2.59 9.34 -2.70
C MET A 188 -1.27 8.60 -2.49
N SER A 189 -0.52 9.00 -1.47
CA SER A 189 0.68 8.30 -1.01
C SER A 189 0.36 6.89 -0.53
N VAL A 190 -0.74 6.73 0.23
CA VAL A 190 -1.24 5.41 0.64
C VAL A 190 -1.58 4.54 -0.58
N LEU A 191 -2.27 5.07 -1.60
CA LEU A 191 -2.61 4.32 -2.81
C LEU A 191 -1.36 3.85 -3.55
N ALA A 192 -0.37 4.73 -3.74
CA ALA A 192 0.90 4.37 -4.37
C ALA A 192 1.62 3.25 -3.61
N GLY A 193 1.68 3.38 -2.27
CA GLY A 193 2.17 2.33 -1.40
C GLY A 193 1.41 1.03 -1.64
N CYS A 194 0.08 1.04 -1.52
CA CYS A 194 -0.78 -0.13 -1.73
C CYS A 194 -0.55 -0.83 -3.07
N ILE A 195 -0.37 -0.08 -4.17
CA ILE A 195 -0.05 -0.64 -5.50
C ILE A 195 1.29 -1.38 -5.47
N THR A 196 2.35 -0.76 -4.92
CA THR A 196 3.68 -1.38 -4.84
C THR A 196 3.68 -2.64 -3.96
N VAL A 197 3.01 -2.61 -2.79
CA VAL A 197 2.93 -3.77 -1.88
C VAL A 197 2.14 -4.90 -2.53
N ALA A 198 1.05 -4.58 -3.21
CA ALA A 198 0.22 -5.57 -3.89
C ALA A 198 1.01 -6.27 -5.00
N SER A 199 1.79 -5.52 -5.79
CA SER A 199 2.67 -6.11 -6.80
C SER A 199 3.66 -7.09 -6.19
N ALA A 200 4.30 -6.71 -5.08
CA ALA A 200 5.26 -7.54 -4.39
C ALA A 200 4.61 -8.82 -3.84
N ALA A 201 3.41 -8.70 -3.27
CA ALA A 201 2.66 -9.83 -2.72
C ALA A 201 2.10 -10.77 -3.80
N LEU A 202 1.72 -10.25 -4.97
CA LEU A 202 1.31 -11.07 -6.13
C LEU A 202 2.49 -11.87 -6.69
N ALA A 203 3.66 -11.24 -6.80
CA ALA A 203 4.90 -11.92 -7.19
C ALA A 203 5.29 -13.01 -6.18
N ASP A 204 5.15 -12.72 -4.88
CA ASP A 204 5.40 -13.67 -3.79
C ASP A 204 4.43 -14.88 -3.83
N ALA A 205 3.17 -14.64 -4.19
CA ALA A 205 2.14 -15.66 -4.36
C ALA A 205 2.34 -16.55 -5.61
N GLY A 206 3.24 -16.16 -6.53
CA GLY A 206 3.44 -16.86 -7.79
C GLY A 206 2.25 -16.74 -8.75
N ILE A 207 1.49 -15.64 -8.66
CA ILE A 207 0.42 -15.36 -9.63
C ILE A 207 1.06 -14.79 -10.89
N ASP A 208 0.69 -15.35 -12.04
CA ASP A 208 1.19 -14.92 -13.33
C ASP A 208 0.80 -13.46 -13.62
N CYS A 209 1.80 -12.59 -13.53
CA CYS A 209 1.72 -11.16 -13.83
C CYS A 209 2.49 -10.85 -15.11
N VAL A 210 2.03 -9.85 -15.85
CA VAL A 210 2.69 -9.36 -17.06
C VAL A 210 4.02 -8.67 -16.72
N ASP A 211 4.01 -7.84 -15.67
CA ASP A 211 5.17 -7.11 -15.13
C ASP A 211 4.89 -6.76 -13.66
N LEU A 212 5.89 -6.23 -12.97
CA LEU A 212 5.76 -5.60 -11.67
C LEU A 212 5.22 -4.18 -11.83
N ILE A 213 4.18 -3.85 -11.05
CA ILE A 213 3.59 -2.51 -11.04
C ILE A 213 4.15 -1.70 -9.87
N SER A 214 4.57 -0.47 -10.19
CA SER A 214 5.05 0.51 -9.21
C SER A 214 4.10 1.69 -9.12
N GLY A 215 3.77 2.09 -7.90
CA GLY A 215 3.06 3.32 -7.60
C GLY A 215 4.02 4.49 -7.40
N GLY A 216 3.70 5.64 -8.00
CA GLY A 216 4.43 6.89 -7.82
C GLY A 216 3.48 8.05 -7.55
N VAL A 217 3.93 9.02 -6.74
CA VAL A 217 3.18 10.25 -6.45
C VAL A 217 4.05 11.45 -6.74
N ALA A 218 3.49 12.43 -7.44
CA ALA A 218 4.06 13.75 -7.56
C ALA A 218 3.00 14.81 -7.22
N ALA A 219 3.46 15.95 -6.73
CA ALA A 219 2.59 17.09 -6.47
C ALA A 219 3.19 18.39 -6.95
N LEU A 220 2.29 19.33 -7.18
CA LEU A 220 2.60 20.71 -7.50
C LEU A 220 2.54 21.54 -6.21
N VAL A 221 3.68 22.10 -5.84
CA VAL A 221 3.85 22.99 -4.68
C VAL A 221 4.21 24.38 -5.23
N GLY A 222 3.24 25.31 -5.17
CA GLY A 222 3.37 26.57 -5.91
C GLY A 222 3.40 26.30 -7.42
N ASP A 223 4.54 26.60 -8.05
CA ASP A 223 4.80 26.36 -9.48
C ASP A 223 5.80 25.22 -9.73
N ASP A 224 6.33 24.60 -8.67
CA ASP A 224 7.36 23.54 -8.74
C ASP A 224 6.76 22.14 -8.54
N VAL A 225 7.24 21.17 -9.34
CA VAL A 225 6.86 19.76 -9.22
C VAL A 225 7.78 19.05 -8.24
N VAL A 226 7.20 18.41 -7.23
CA VAL A 226 7.90 17.68 -6.17
C VAL A 226 7.52 16.20 -6.23
N LEU A 227 8.54 15.33 -6.17
CA LEU A 227 8.36 13.88 -6.08
C LEU A 227 8.11 13.45 -4.65
N ASP A 228 7.18 12.51 -4.49
CA ASP A 228 6.77 11.92 -3.21
C ASP A 228 6.47 13.01 -2.15
N PRO A 229 5.33 13.71 -2.31
CA PRO A 229 4.95 14.79 -1.43
C PRO A 229 4.53 14.25 -0.06
N SER A 230 5.00 14.92 0.98
CA SER A 230 4.48 14.78 2.33
C SER A 230 3.54 15.95 2.63
N PRO A 231 2.23 15.69 2.85
CA PRO A 231 1.27 16.72 3.22
C PRO A 231 1.68 17.58 4.44
N PRO A 232 2.37 17.07 5.49
CA PRO A 232 2.78 17.93 6.60
C PRO A 232 3.88 18.93 6.22
N GLU A 233 4.67 18.71 5.17
CA GLU A 233 5.77 19.61 4.76
C GLU A 233 5.33 20.64 3.72
N HIS A 234 4.35 20.32 2.87
CA HIS A 234 4.02 21.14 1.69
C HIS A 234 2.56 21.54 1.60
N ASN A 235 2.31 22.79 1.20
CA ASN A 235 1.00 23.23 0.74
C ASN A 235 0.79 22.79 -0.72
N LEU A 236 0.04 21.71 -0.89
CA LEU A 236 -0.20 21.06 -2.18
C LEU A 236 -1.34 21.76 -2.92
N ARG A 237 -1.08 22.19 -4.16
CA ARG A 237 -2.10 22.72 -5.07
C ARG A 237 -2.78 21.61 -5.87
N ALA A 238 -1.96 20.71 -6.40
CA ALA A 238 -2.40 19.54 -7.16
C ALA A 238 -1.48 18.35 -6.85
N ALA A 239 -2.01 17.14 -6.95
CA ALA A 239 -1.24 15.92 -6.82
C ALA A 239 -1.77 14.84 -7.75
N CYS A 240 -0.86 13.99 -8.24
CA CYS A 240 -1.15 12.89 -9.13
C CYS A 240 -0.49 11.61 -8.62
N VAL A 241 -1.29 10.54 -8.57
CA VAL A 241 -0.84 9.17 -8.35
C VAL A 241 -0.89 8.43 -9.66
N ILE A 242 0.14 7.66 -9.94
CA ILE A 242 0.22 6.82 -11.13
C ILE A 242 0.61 5.40 -10.70
N GLY A 243 -0.12 4.42 -11.23
CA GLY A 243 0.33 3.03 -11.33
C GLY A 243 0.99 2.82 -12.68
N TYR A 244 2.28 2.49 -12.69
CA TYR A 244 3.09 2.47 -13.90
C TYR A 244 3.74 1.11 -14.12
N LEU A 245 3.71 0.67 -15.38
CA LEU A 245 4.25 -0.59 -15.87
C LEU A 245 5.50 -0.32 -16.72
N GLN A 246 6.68 -0.33 -16.08
CA GLN A 246 7.92 0.13 -16.71
C GLN A 246 8.35 -0.70 -17.92
N SER A 247 8.09 -2.02 -17.95
CA SER A 247 8.52 -2.85 -19.10
C SER A 247 7.78 -2.51 -20.38
N ARG A 248 6.56 -1.98 -20.28
CA ARG A 248 5.69 -1.62 -21.41
C ARG A 248 5.54 -0.12 -21.61
N ASP A 249 6.03 0.70 -20.67
CA ASP A 249 5.79 2.14 -20.67
C ASP A 249 4.28 2.47 -20.71
N GLU A 250 3.51 1.74 -19.89
CA GLU A 250 2.05 1.84 -19.83
C GLU A 250 1.59 2.29 -18.43
N ILE A 251 0.64 3.22 -18.40
CA ILE A 251 -0.04 3.64 -17.17
C ILE A 251 -1.29 2.79 -16.98
N THR A 252 -1.36 2.07 -15.86
CA THR A 252 -2.51 1.20 -15.53
C THR A 252 -3.61 1.96 -14.80
N GLU A 253 -3.22 2.93 -13.95
CA GLU A 253 -4.13 3.71 -13.13
C GLU A 253 -3.56 5.11 -12.96
N MET A 254 -4.42 6.12 -13.02
CA MET A 254 -4.05 7.51 -12.79
C MET A 254 -5.13 8.18 -11.95
N TRP A 255 -4.73 8.80 -10.86
CA TRP A 255 -5.62 9.60 -10.02
C TRP A 255 -5.03 10.97 -9.76
N MET A 256 -5.66 12.01 -10.30
CA MET A 256 -5.27 13.40 -10.09
C MET A 256 -6.30 14.14 -9.25
N LYS A 257 -5.84 14.99 -8.34
CA LYS A 257 -6.67 15.88 -7.52
C LYS A 257 -6.06 17.27 -7.47
N GLY A 258 -6.91 18.29 -7.43
CA GLY A 258 -6.51 19.68 -7.36
C GLY A 258 -6.41 20.36 -8.73
N GLU A 259 -5.85 21.56 -8.73
CA GLU A 259 -5.80 22.42 -9.91
C GLU A 259 -4.37 22.46 -10.47
N SER A 260 -4.13 21.71 -11.54
CA SER A 260 -2.81 21.54 -12.17
C SER A 260 -2.53 22.54 -13.30
N GLY A 261 -3.53 23.35 -13.70
CA GLY A 261 -3.39 24.39 -14.73
C GLY A 261 -2.76 23.85 -16.02
N SER A 262 -1.72 24.52 -16.50
CA SER A 262 -0.94 24.11 -17.68
C SER A 262 0.21 23.13 -17.39
N GLN A 263 0.41 22.74 -16.13
CA GLN A 263 1.53 21.90 -15.69
C GLN A 263 1.12 20.43 -15.48
N THR A 264 0.01 19.99 -16.07
CA THR A 264 -0.49 18.61 -16.00
C THR A 264 0.52 17.60 -16.52
N GLU A 265 1.16 17.88 -17.65
CA GLU A 265 2.15 17.00 -18.28
C GLU A 265 3.37 16.82 -17.37
N ALA A 266 3.94 17.92 -16.88
CA ALA A 266 5.07 17.89 -15.96
C ALA A 266 4.75 17.15 -14.64
N LEU A 267 3.51 17.27 -14.14
CA LEU A 267 3.04 16.55 -12.96
C LEU A 267 2.96 15.04 -13.20
N VAL A 268 2.44 14.63 -14.36
CA VAL A 268 2.36 13.22 -14.78
C VAL A 268 3.76 12.64 -14.94
N ASP A 269 4.65 13.33 -15.65
CA ASP A 269 6.04 12.93 -15.83
C ASP A 269 6.78 12.83 -14.49
N GLY A 270 6.49 13.74 -13.55
CA GLY A 270 6.96 13.65 -12.17
C GLY A 270 6.51 12.35 -11.50
N ALA A 271 5.22 12.03 -11.56
CA ALA A 271 4.70 10.83 -10.92
C ALA A 271 5.24 9.54 -11.57
N VAL A 272 5.46 9.53 -12.89
CA VAL A 272 6.14 8.42 -13.60
C VAL A 272 7.58 8.29 -13.11
N ARG A 273 8.35 9.39 -13.03
CA ARG A 273 9.72 9.37 -12.47
C ARG A 273 9.74 8.81 -11.05
N ALA A 274 8.79 9.19 -10.20
CA ALA A 274 8.66 8.63 -8.86
C ALA A 274 8.40 7.10 -8.89
N ALA A 275 7.50 6.63 -9.76
CA ALA A 275 7.22 5.20 -9.91
C ALA A 275 8.45 4.40 -10.42
N VAL A 276 9.22 4.97 -11.34
CA VAL A 276 10.48 4.36 -11.82
C VAL A 276 11.45 4.13 -10.66
N LEU A 277 11.56 5.11 -9.76
CA LEU A 277 12.42 5.00 -8.57
C LEU A 277 11.90 3.98 -7.56
N THR A 278 10.59 3.88 -7.34
CA THR A 278 10.03 2.87 -6.41
C THR A 278 10.16 1.45 -6.98
N ARG A 279 10.15 1.30 -8.31
CA ARG A 279 10.33 0.00 -8.97
C ARG A 279 11.72 -0.61 -8.74
N THR A 280 12.78 0.17 -8.63
CA THR A 280 14.13 -0.39 -8.43
C THR A 280 14.21 -1.16 -7.12
N VAL A 281 13.66 -0.59 -6.04
CA VAL A 281 13.55 -1.23 -4.73
C VAL A 281 12.63 -2.46 -4.79
N LEU A 282 11.50 -2.36 -5.50
CA LEU A 282 10.58 -3.48 -5.70
C LEU A 282 11.26 -4.68 -6.41
N ALA A 283 12.00 -4.41 -7.47
CA ALA A 283 12.69 -5.45 -8.24
C ALA A 283 13.79 -6.14 -7.42
N GLU A 284 14.56 -5.36 -6.65
CA GLU A 284 15.59 -5.90 -5.75
C GLU A 284 14.97 -6.77 -4.64
N ALA A 285 13.90 -6.31 -3.99
CA ALA A 285 13.23 -7.06 -2.93
C ALA A 285 12.61 -8.36 -3.43
N VAL A 286 11.99 -8.36 -4.63
CA VAL A 286 11.46 -9.58 -5.24
C VAL A 286 12.58 -10.54 -5.61
N LYS A 287 13.69 -10.03 -6.17
CA LYS A 287 14.86 -10.84 -6.52
C LYS A 287 15.45 -11.53 -5.29
N GLU A 288 15.72 -10.78 -4.23
CA GLU A 288 16.23 -11.31 -2.95
C GLU A 288 15.32 -12.41 -2.41
N ALA A 289 14.00 -12.18 -2.42
CA ALA A 289 13.04 -13.15 -1.94
C ALA A 289 12.99 -14.43 -2.80
N THR A 290 13.11 -14.31 -4.12
CA THR A 290 13.19 -15.47 -5.00
C THR A 290 14.47 -16.28 -4.76
N GLU A 291 15.61 -15.61 -4.57
CA GLU A 291 16.88 -16.27 -4.25
C GLU A 291 16.80 -17.03 -2.93
N ALA A 292 16.20 -16.42 -1.89
CA ALA A 292 15.97 -17.06 -0.61
C ALA A 292 15.08 -18.31 -0.74
N LYS A 293 13.98 -18.24 -1.51
CA LYS A 293 13.11 -19.40 -1.76
C LYS A 293 13.81 -20.51 -2.55
N LEU A 294 14.63 -20.14 -3.53
CA LEU A 294 15.40 -21.11 -4.33
C LEU A 294 16.45 -21.83 -3.48
N ALA A 295 17.12 -21.14 -2.56
CA ALA A 295 18.07 -21.76 -1.63
C ALA A 295 17.38 -22.81 -0.75
N VAL A 296 16.23 -22.46 -0.15
CA VAL A 296 15.44 -23.41 0.66
C VAL A 296 14.99 -24.63 -0.14
N LEU A 297 14.59 -24.44 -1.41
CA LEU A 297 14.22 -25.56 -2.28
C LEU A 297 15.41 -26.48 -2.62
N GLN A 298 16.62 -25.93 -2.75
CA GLN A 298 17.83 -26.72 -2.97
C GLN A 298 18.21 -27.53 -1.73
N GLU A 299 18.13 -26.92 -0.54
CA GLU A 299 18.35 -27.62 0.74
C GLU A 299 17.37 -28.77 0.95
N ALA A 300 16.07 -28.54 0.66
CA ALA A 300 15.05 -29.58 0.74
C ALA A 300 15.29 -30.75 -0.22
N LYS A 301 15.80 -30.47 -1.44
CA LYS A 301 16.20 -31.51 -2.41
C LYS A 301 17.40 -32.32 -1.94
N ASN A 302 18.38 -31.67 -1.30
CA ASN A 302 19.58 -32.33 -0.78
C ASN A 302 19.30 -33.19 0.46
N GLN A 303 18.27 -32.84 1.25
CA GLN A 303 17.83 -33.61 2.41
C GLN A 303 16.85 -34.74 2.09
N ALA A 304 16.33 -34.81 0.86
CA ALA A 304 15.46 -35.91 0.46
C ALA A 304 16.27 -37.23 0.44
N PRO A 305 15.90 -38.25 1.22
CA PRO A 305 16.61 -39.53 1.21
C PRO A 305 16.53 -40.12 -0.19
N THR A 306 17.67 -40.52 -0.76
CA THR A 306 17.72 -41.27 -2.00
C THR A 306 16.81 -42.48 -1.84
N ARG A 307 15.67 -42.48 -2.54
CA ARG A 307 14.72 -43.59 -2.55
C ARG A 307 15.51 -44.82 -2.97
N GLY A 308 15.85 -45.68 -2.00
CA GLY A 308 16.60 -46.89 -2.25
C GLY A 308 15.88 -47.69 -3.33
N LYS A 309 16.63 -48.18 -4.32
CA LYS A 309 16.11 -49.12 -5.32
C LYS A 309 15.49 -50.30 -4.57
N ALA A 310 14.16 -50.29 -4.42
CA ALA A 310 13.43 -51.47 -3.95
C ALA A 310 13.59 -52.52 -5.06
N ASN A 311 14.25 -53.62 -4.72
CA ASN A 311 14.46 -54.74 -5.62
C ASN A 311 13.09 -55.25 -6.11
N GLU A 312 12.92 -55.21 -7.42
CA GLU A 312 11.83 -55.82 -8.18
C GLU A 312 12.00 -57.35 -8.18
N LYS A 313 11.84 -58.01 -7.03
CA LYS A 313 11.95 -59.48 -6.93
C LYS A 313 10.90 -60.21 -6.10
N ASP A 314 9.83 -59.56 -5.64
CA ASP A 314 8.69 -60.25 -5.02
C ASP A 314 7.46 -60.21 -5.94
N ALA A 315 7.55 -60.92 -7.06
CA ALA A 315 6.42 -61.28 -7.90
C ALA A 315 6.62 -62.69 -8.47
N ILE A 316 6.63 -63.72 -7.61
CA ILE A 316 6.45 -65.12 -8.01
C ILE A 316 5.51 -65.83 -7.02
N MET A 317 4.26 -65.99 -7.48
CA MET A 317 3.35 -67.15 -7.35
C MET A 317 3.19 -67.88 -6.01
N ILE A 318 1.96 -67.83 -5.48
CA ILE A 318 1.21 -69.05 -5.08
C ILE A 318 -0.20 -68.94 -5.67
N GLY A 319 -0.53 -69.90 -6.54
CA GLY A 319 -1.75 -70.03 -7.32
C GLY A 319 -1.49 -70.91 -8.53
#